data_AF-A0AAU3YFV3-F1
#
_entry.id   AF-A0AAU3YFV3-F1
#
_cell.length_a   1.000
_cell.length_b   1.000
_cell.length_c   1.000
_cell.angle_alpha   90.00
_cell.angle_beta   90.00
_cell.angle_gamma   90.00
#
_symmetry.space_group_name_H-M   'P 1'
#
loop_
_entity.id
_entity.type
_entity.pdbx_description
1 polymer ?
#
loop_
_entity_poly.entity_id
_entity_poly.type
_entity_poly.pdbx_seq_one_letter_code
_entity_poly.pdbx_strand_id
1 'polypeptide(L)'
;MNEWPDGRSDRQGGAGNGGYGRGSGSARPEGARVMGHVQRPVPQQQQPPAYDGGGYNASHDDGYNTGQVYGQPSGRGRGPGFDDGGDYGPPSGRPVRPRNWGKRIKWTVLTVLAVVVVASIGTYFWADSKLHRDVDLSKVINRPEAGDGTNYLIVGTDSREGMTAEDKKKLHTGSAEGKRTDTMMILHVGSNGDTLVSLPRDSNVEIPSYKGAESGKTYPATGRQTKLNATYAEDGPTLLVRTVESNTGLHIDHYAEIGFGGFASIVDAVGGVEMNLKEGFKDKWSGADFQKGKQTLDGQQALAFVRTRHAFAQSDLQRTKNQQQFLGALAHKVSSPSTVLNPFTLYPTMGAGLDSLTVDKDMSLWDLGKMFMAMKSTNSGDGKSMNMPTSGSVGGNLLWDKAKVKQLVDQFNNDEKVTVSSD
;
A
#
# COMPACT_ATOMS: atom_id res chain seq x y z
N MET A 1 26.85 -10.91 47.67
CA MET A 1 28.00 -10.28 48.35
C MET A 1 29.20 -11.16 48.10
N ASN A 2 30.26 -10.60 47.53
CA ASN A 2 31.65 -11.06 47.62
C ASN A 2 32.50 -9.99 46.94
N GLU A 3 33.30 -9.29 47.73
CA GLU A 3 34.07 -8.12 47.35
C GLU A 3 35.44 -8.54 46.79
N TRP A 4 36.00 -7.73 45.90
CA TRP A 4 37.38 -7.90 45.41
C TRP A 4 38.29 -6.87 46.09
N PRO A 5 39.40 -7.30 46.73
CA PRO A 5 40.31 -6.39 47.43
C PRO A 5 41.46 -5.87 46.55
N ASP A 6 42.10 -4.79 47.04
CA ASP A 6 43.12 -4.00 46.35
C ASP A 6 44.47 -4.70 46.10
N GLY A 7 45.09 -4.28 44.98
CA GLY A 7 46.37 -3.57 45.01
C GLY A 7 47.68 -4.36 45.20
N ARG A 8 48.56 -4.26 44.19
CA ARG A 8 50.02 -4.24 44.40
C ARG A 8 50.77 -3.38 43.38
N SER A 9 51.67 -2.59 43.94
CA SER A 9 52.80 -1.88 43.33
C SER A 9 53.86 -2.86 42.78
N ASP A 10 54.95 -2.48 42.09
CA ASP A 10 55.58 -1.18 41.78
C ASP A 10 56.54 -1.37 40.57
N ARG A 11 56.99 -0.27 39.90
CA ARG A 11 58.26 -0.02 39.14
C ARG A 11 58.95 -1.19 38.37
N GLN A 12 59.54 -1.04 37.17
CA GLN A 12 60.18 0.07 36.43
C GLN A 12 60.38 -0.42 34.96
N GLY A 13 60.74 0.35 33.92
CA GLY A 13 60.96 1.80 33.76
C GLY A 13 61.92 2.08 32.58
N GLY A 14 61.54 2.89 31.59
CA GLY A 14 62.31 3.14 30.36
C GLY A 14 61.86 4.42 29.64
N ALA A 15 62.82 5.27 29.26
CA ALA A 15 62.61 6.70 29.02
C ALA A 15 62.34 7.13 27.56
N GLY A 16 61.72 8.32 27.41
CA GLY A 16 61.85 9.23 26.25
C GLY A 16 60.68 9.22 25.26
N ASN A 17 60.32 10.35 24.61
CA ASN A 17 60.66 11.76 24.83
C ASN A 17 59.64 12.66 24.08
N GLY A 18 59.33 13.85 24.61
CA GLY A 18 58.51 14.88 23.96
C GLY A 18 56.98 14.68 24.05
N GLY A 19 56.16 15.68 24.35
CA GLY A 19 56.47 17.07 24.74
C GLY A 19 55.34 18.02 24.34
N TYR A 20 54.82 18.79 25.32
CA TYR A 20 54.04 20.05 25.18
C TYR A 20 52.69 19.96 24.40
N GLY A 21 51.57 20.53 24.88
CA GLY A 21 51.34 21.28 26.11
C GLY A 21 49.85 21.53 26.36
N ARG A 22 49.51 21.99 27.57
CA ARG A 22 48.13 22.33 27.98
C ARG A 22 47.63 23.61 27.30
N GLY A 23 46.33 23.68 27.02
CA GLY A 23 45.62 24.92 26.67
C GLY A 23 44.17 24.89 27.15
N SER A 24 43.90 25.54 28.28
CA SER A 24 42.54 25.76 28.81
C SER A 24 41.84 26.89 28.07
N GLY A 25 40.53 26.77 27.81
CA GLY A 25 39.76 27.88 27.24
C GLY A 25 38.25 27.65 27.20
N SER A 26 37.54 28.15 28.21
CA SER A 26 36.08 28.22 28.20
C SER A 26 35.59 29.29 27.22
N ALA A 27 34.73 28.91 26.27
CA ALA A 27 33.98 29.86 25.42
C ALA A 27 32.49 29.52 25.44
N ARG A 28 31.67 30.52 25.77
CA ARG A 28 30.20 30.46 25.65
C ARG A 28 29.82 30.53 24.16
N PRO A 29 28.79 29.80 23.68
CA PRO A 29 28.26 30.07 22.35
C PRO A 29 27.60 31.46 22.31
N GLU A 30 27.96 32.28 21.32
CA GLU A 30 27.32 33.57 21.06
C GLU A 30 25.84 33.39 20.64
N GLY A 31 25.02 34.38 20.98
CA GLY A 31 23.61 34.42 20.58
C GLY A 31 23.44 34.61 19.07
N ALA A 32 22.38 34.03 18.52
CA ALA A 32 22.04 34.14 17.10
C ALA A 32 21.87 35.61 16.67
N ARG A 33 22.71 36.07 15.73
CA ARG A 33 22.52 37.38 15.10
C ARG A 33 21.35 37.30 14.14
N VAL A 34 20.35 38.16 14.37
CA VAL A 34 19.21 38.36 13.47
C VAL A 34 19.73 38.94 12.15
N MET A 35 19.66 38.18 11.05
CA MET A 35 19.86 38.74 9.72
C MET A 35 18.60 39.47 9.27
N GLY A 36 18.75 40.72 8.83
CA GLY A 36 17.64 41.54 8.36
C GLY A 36 16.98 40.99 7.10
N HIS A 37 15.66 41.12 7.02
CA HIS A 37 14.86 40.68 5.89
C HIS A 37 15.16 41.51 4.63
N VAL A 38 15.82 40.91 3.64
CA VAL A 38 15.96 41.52 2.31
C VAL A 38 14.66 41.30 1.54
N GLN A 39 13.77 42.29 1.57
CA GLN A 39 12.57 42.33 0.73
C GLN A 39 12.98 42.38 -0.74
N ARG A 40 12.62 41.36 -1.52
CA ARG A 40 12.68 41.43 -2.99
C ARG A 40 11.45 42.18 -3.51
N PRO A 41 11.59 43.15 -4.43
CA PRO A 41 10.45 43.85 -5.02
C PRO A 41 9.51 42.90 -5.78
N VAL A 42 8.20 43.14 -5.65
CA VAL A 42 7.15 42.43 -6.39
C VAL A 42 7.05 43.04 -7.80
N PRO A 43 6.93 42.25 -8.88
CA PRO A 43 6.66 42.79 -10.21
C PRO A 43 5.31 43.53 -10.24
N GLN A 44 5.31 44.79 -10.67
CA GLN A 44 4.10 45.58 -10.82
C GLN A 44 3.20 45.02 -11.93
N GLN A 45 1.97 44.66 -11.58
CA GLN A 45 0.90 44.49 -12.56
C GLN A 45 0.56 45.86 -13.17
N GLN A 46 0.74 45.99 -14.47
CA GLN A 46 0.31 47.18 -15.20
C GLN A 46 -1.22 47.16 -15.33
N GLN A 47 -1.89 48.08 -14.64
CA GLN A 47 -3.29 48.40 -14.89
C GLN A 47 -3.37 49.41 -16.03
N PRO A 48 -4.09 49.14 -17.14
CA PRO A 48 -4.52 50.19 -18.06
C PRO A 48 -5.61 51.06 -17.42
N PRO A 49 -5.74 52.35 -17.81
CA PRO A 49 -6.58 53.30 -17.11
C PRO A 49 -8.08 53.10 -17.37
N ALA A 50 -8.89 53.48 -16.38
CA ALA A 50 -10.34 53.61 -16.54
C ALA A 50 -10.67 54.84 -17.40
N TYR A 51 -11.65 54.68 -18.30
CA TYR A 51 -12.34 55.78 -18.97
C TYR A 51 -13.85 55.58 -18.82
N ASP A 52 -14.53 56.65 -18.43
CA ASP A 52 -15.98 56.76 -18.37
C ASP A 52 -16.51 57.33 -19.71
N GLY A 53 -17.72 56.98 -20.14
CA GLY A 53 -18.26 57.45 -21.43
C GLY A 53 -19.34 56.56 -22.06
N GLY A 54 -20.60 56.80 -21.71
CA GLY A 54 -21.78 56.00 -22.08
C GLY A 54 -22.22 55.89 -23.56
N GLY A 55 -23.24 55.03 -23.76
CA GLY A 55 -23.95 54.79 -25.04
C GLY A 55 -23.28 53.73 -25.94
N TYR A 56 -23.97 52.97 -26.79
CA TYR A 56 -25.35 53.00 -27.29
C TYR A 56 -25.72 51.60 -27.87
N ASN A 57 -27.00 51.31 -28.05
CA ASN A 57 -27.52 50.06 -28.63
C ASN A 57 -26.99 49.75 -30.05
N ALA A 58 -26.57 48.50 -30.30
CA ALA A 58 -26.75 47.83 -31.59
C ALA A 58 -26.56 46.30 -31.46
N SER A 59 -27.62 45.53 -31.65
CA SER A 59 -27.57 44.06 -31.75
C SER A 59 -26.66 43.63 -32.91
N HIS A 60 -25.91 42.53 -32.73
CA HIS A 60 -25.30 41.78 -33.84
C HIS A 60 -25.73 40.32 -33.78
N ASP A 61 -25.99 39.77 -34.97
CA ASP A 61 -26.57 38.46 -35.23
C ASP A 61 -25.46 37.49 -35.65
N ASP A 62 -25.40 36.29 -35.09
CA ASP A 62 -24.31 35.34 -35.32
C ASP A 62 -24.50 34.58 -36.64
N GLY A 63 -23.65 34.90 -37.62
CA GLY A 63 -23.73 34.34 -38.97
C GLY A 63 -23.31 32.87 -39.06
N TYR A 64 -24.22 32.02 -39.55
CA TYR A 64 -23.86 30.72 -40.13
C TYR A 64 -23.84 30.80 -41.66
N ASN A 65 -22.68 30.51 -42.24
CA ASN A 65 -22.45 30.43 -43.68
C ASN A 65 -22.64 28.99 -44.19
N THR A 66 -22.67 28.83 -45.51
CA THR A 66 -22.87 27.61 -46.33
C THR A 66 -24.33 27.12 -46.41
N GLY A 67 -25.02 27.14 -47.55
CA GLY A 67 -24.67 27.64 -48.88
C GLY A 67 -24.94 26.61 -49.97
N GLN A 68 -25.94 26.88 -50.82
CA GLN A 68 -26.00 26.36 -52.18
C GLN A 68 -26.94 27.22 -53.05
N VAL A 69 -26.48 27.45 -54.28
CA VAL A 69 -27.05 28.36 -55.30
C VAL A 69 -27.82 27.55 -56.34
N TYR A 70 -28.58 28.26 -57.19
CA TYR A 70 -29.38 27.87 -58.36
C TYR A 70 -30.89 27.85 -58.10
N GLY A 71 -31.73 28.55 -58.88
CA GLY A 71 -31.43 29.49 -59.97
C GLY A 71 -32.73 29.92 -60.65
N GLN A 72 -32.91 31.22 -60.92
CA GLN A 72 -34.16 31.77 -61.46
C GLN A 72 -33.87 32.68 -62.67
N PRO A 73 -34.33 32.31 -63.88
CA PRO A 73 -34.48 33.24 -64.99
C PRO A 73 -35.83 33.95 -64.90
N SER A 74 -35.80 35.27 -65.04
CA SER A 74 -36.95 36.15 -65.17
C SER A 74 -37.82 35.84 -66.40
N GLY A 75 -39.16 35.86 -66.24
CA GLY A 75 -40.12 35.84 -67.34
C GLY A 75 -41.23 36.88 -67.13
N ARG A 76 -41.32 37.88 -68.03
CA ARG A 76 -42.42 38.86 -68.07
C ARG A 76 -43.70 38.20 -68.61
N GLY A 77 -44.85 38.50 -68.00
CA GLY A 77 -46.15 38.19 -68.58
C GLY A 77 -47.29 38.76 -67.72
N ARG A 78 -47.97 39.81 -68.21
CA ARG A 78 -49.14 40.42 -67.57
C ARG A 78 -50.37 40.14 -68.42
N GLY A 79 -51.36 39.44 -67.85
CA GLY A 79 -52.66 39.21 -68.48
C GLY A 79 -53.67 38.71 -67.44
N PRO A 80 -54.84 39.37 -67.28
CA PRO A 80 -55.92 38.87 -66.42
C PRO A 80 -56.87 37.97 -67.22
N GLY A 81 -57.27 36.84 -66.65
CA GLY A 81 -58.26 35.91 -67.19
C GLY A 81 -58.98 35.20 -66.04
N PHE A 82 -60.29 35.03 -66.17
CA PHE A 82 -61.19 34.46 -65.15
C PHE A 82 -61.42 32.96 -65.38
N ASP A 83 -61.96 32.30 -64.34
CA ASP A 83 -62.48 30.92 -64.31
C ASP A 83 -61.42 29.81 -64.56
N ASP A 84 -61.54 28.57 -64.08
CA ASP A 84 -62.66 27.82 -63.48
C ASP A 84 -62.14 26.93 -62.31
N GLY A 85 -63.01 26.13 -61.67
CA GLY A 85 -62.69 25.33 -60.47
C GLY A 85 -61.69 24.18 -60.68
N GLY A 86 -60.73 24.09 -59.76
CA GLY A 86 -59.75 22.99 -59.69
C GLY A 86 -59.63 22.43 -58.28
N ASP A 87 -59.86 21.12 -58.15
CA ASP A 87 -59.88 20.34 -56.90
C ASP A 87 -58.58 20.48 -56.08
N TYR A 88 -58.69 21.03 -54.86
CA TYR A 88 -57.58 21.14 -53.90
C TYR A 88 -57.39 19.81 -53.14
N GLY A 89 -56.84 18.80 -53.83
CA GLY A 89 -56.28 17.64 -53.17
C GLY A 89 -55.19 18.05 -52.17
N PRO A 90 -55.25 17.64 -50.88
CA PRO A 90 -54.28 18.08 -49.89
C PRO A 90 -52.88 17.54 -50.24
N PRO A 91 -51.80 18.34 -50.02
CA PRO A 91 -50.46 17.91 -50.36
C PRO A 91 -50.10 16.65 -49.57
N SER A 92 -49.80 15.56 -50.28
CA SER A 92 -49.41 14.28 -49.68
C SER A 92 -48.14 14.46 -48.86
N GLY A 93 -48.30 14.60 -47.54
CA GLY A 93 -47.19 14.78 -46.61
C GLY A 93 -46.20 13.62 -46.74
N ARG A 94 -44.95 13.92 -47.10
CA ARG A 94 -43.88 12.93 -47.12
C ARG A 94 -43.83 12.26 -45.75
N PRO A 95 -43.93 10.93 -45.63
CA PRO A 95 -43.94 10.27 -44.34
C PRO A 95 -42.62 10.56 -43.62
N VAL A 96 -42.71 11.31 -42.52
CA VAL A 96 -41.56 11.58 -41.63
C VAL A 96 -41.15 10.23 -41.05
N ARG A 97 -40.11 9.62 -41.64
CA ARG A 97 -39.60 8.31 -41.22
C ARG A 97 -39.38 8.35 -39.69
N PRO A 98 -39.96 7.44 -38.90
CA PRO A 98 -39.80 7.47 -37.46
C PRO A 98 -38.31 7.45 -37.12
N ARG A 99 -37.85 8.50 -36.45
CA ARG A 99 -36.43 8.67 -36.13
C ARG A 99 -36.04 7.51 -35.23
N ASN A 100 -35.16 6.63 -35.73
CA ASN A 100 -34.79 5.32 -35.15
C ASN A 100 -34.03 5.43 -33.80
N TRP A 101 -34.60 6.12 -32.81
CA TRP A 101 -34.04 6.35 -31.49
C TRP A 101 -33.71 5.04 -30.78
N GLY A 102 -34.57 4.02 -30.84
CA GLY A 102 -34.28 2.69 -30.28
C GLY A 102 -33.04 2.03 -30.90
N LYS A 103 -32.77 2.22 -32.20
CA LYS A 103 -31.52 1.75 -32.81
C LYS A 103 -30.33 2.57 -32.31
N ARG A 104 -30.44 3.89 -32.23
CA ARG A 104 -29.36 4.77 -31.72
C ARG A 104 -29.00 4.43 -30.28
N ILE A 105 -29.99 4.30 -29.39
CA ILE A 105 -29.80 3.87 -27.99
C ILE A 105 -29.13 2.49 -27.95
N LYS A 106 -29.60 1.50 -28.73
CA LYS A 106 -28.95 0.18 -28.80
C LYS A 106 -27.47 0.27 -29.20
N TRP A 107 -27.14 1.05 -30.24
CA TRP A 107 -25.74 1.24 -30.66
C TRP A 107 -24.93 1.98 -29.61
N THR A 108 -25.44 3.05 -28.99
CA THR A 108 -24.76 3.76 -27.89
C THR A 108 -24.49 2.84 -26.70
N VAL A 109 -25.47 2.04 -26.26
CA VAL A 109 -25.30 1.07 -25.17
C VAL A 109 -24.27 0.00 -25.54
N LEU A 110 -24.32 -0.54 -26.77
CA LEU A 110 -23.31 -1.51 -27.25
C LEU A 110 -21.90 -0.90 -27.31
N THR A 111 -21.77 0.36 -27.76
CA THR A 111 -20.49 1.07 -27.78
C THR A 111 -19.97 1.33 -26.36
N VAL A 112 -20.81 1.76 -25.42
CA VAL A 112 -20.43 1.95 -24.02
C VAL A 112 -20.00 0.61 -23.39
N LEU A 113 -20.76 -0.47 -23.60
CA LEU A 113 -20.38 -1.81 -23.13
C LEU A 113 -19.06 -2.29 -23.74
N ALA A 114 -18.83 -2.08 -25.04
CA ALA A 114 -17.58 -2.43 -25.70
C ALA A 114 -16.40 -1.62 -25.15
N VAL A 115 -16.57 -0.30 -24.93
CA VAL A 115 -15.56 0.56 -24.30
C VAL A 115 -15.27 0.11 -22.87
N VAL A 116 -16.29 -0.24 -22.08
CA VAL A 116 -16.11 -0.78 -20.72
C VAL A 116 -15.33 -2.09 -20.75
N VAL A 117 -15.69 -3.04 -21.63
CA VAL A 117 -14.96 -4.33 -21.75
C VAL A 117 -13.51 -4.12 -22.17
N VAL A 118 -13.24 -3.29 -23.19
CA VAL A 118 -11.88 -2.98 -23.64
C VAL A 118 -11.09 -2.26 -22.55
N ALA A 119 -11.71 -1.32 -21.83
CA ALA A 119 -11.10 -0.65 -20.69
C ALA A 119 -10.75 -1.65 -19.58
N SER A 120 -11.69 -2.50 -19.15
CA SER A 120 -11.45 -3.52 -18.12
C SER A 120 -10.33 -4.49 -18.48
N ILE A 121 -10.26 -4.94 -19.74
CA ILE A 121 -9.17 -5.79 -20.23
C ILE A 121 -7.84 -5.02 -20.19
N GLY A 122 -7.82 -3.77 -20.66
CA GLY A 122 -6.64 -2.90 -20.61
C GLY A 122 -6.16 -2.64 -19.18
N THR A 123 -7.07 -2.36 -18.25
CA THR A 123 -6.80 -2.18 -16.82
C THR A 123 -6.22 -3.45 -16.20
N TYR A 124 -6.75 -4.63 -16.54
CA TYR A 124 -6.23 -5.90 -16.05
C TYR A 124 -4.79 -6.12 -16.50
N PHE A 125 -4.49 -6.02 -17.80
CA PHE A 125 -3.13 -6.24 -18.31
C PHE A 125 -2.15 -5.16 -17.82
N TRP A 126 -2.59 -3.91 -17.68
CA TRP A 126 -1.80 -2.85 -17.06
C TRP A 126 -1.47 -3.17 -15.59
N ALA A 127 -2.45 -3.59 -14.81
CA ALA A 127 -2.25 -3.98 -13.41
C ALA A 127 -1.37 -5.24 -13.27
N ASP A 128 -1.50 -6.23 -14.17
CA ASP A 128 -0.69 -7.45 -14.10
C ASP A 128 0.77 -7.16 -14.47
N SER A 129 1.00 -6.27 -15.45
CA SER A 129 2.33 -5.77 -15.82
C SER A 129 3.02 -4.95 -14.72
N LYS A 130 2.27 -4.55 -13.69
CA LYS A 130 2.73 -3.75 -12.54
C LYS A 130 3.18 -4.60 -11.34
N LEU A 131 3.03 -5.93 -11.42
CA LEU A 131 3.20 -6.82 -10.27
C LEU A 131 4.63 -7.40 -10.20
N HIS A 132 5.35 -7.13 -9.10
CA HIS A 132 6.72 -7.62 -8.89
C HIS A 132 6.73 -9.09 -8.43
N ARG A 133 6.76 -10.01 -9.39
CA ARG A 133 6.74 -11.48 -9.21
C ARG A 133 8.14 -12.08 -8.97
N ASP A 134 8.83 -11.65 -7.92
CA ASP A 134 10.24 -12.01 -7.69
C ASP A 134 10.43 -13.30 -6.86
N VAL A 135 9.42 -13.72 -6.07
CA VAL A 135 9.57 -14.85 -5.15
C VAL A 135 9.24 -16.18 -5.84
N ASP A 136 10.21 -17.08 -5.86
CA ASP A 136 10.09 -18.35 -6.58
C ASP A 136 9.81 -19.52 -5.61
N LEU A 137 8.53 -19.76 -5.31
CA LEU A 137 8.11 -20.83 -4.40
C LEU A 137 8.42 -22.23 -4.94
N SER A 138 8.66 -22.40 -6.24
CA SER A 138 9.12 -23.68 -6.82
C SER A 138 10.51 -24.11 -6.34
N LYS A 139 11.30 -23.17 -5.77
CA LYS A 139 12.58 -23.47 -5.12
C LYS A 139 12.43 -24.06 -3.71
N VAL A 140 11.25 -23.94 -3.09
CA VAL A 140 10.98 -24.47 -1.75
C VAL A 140 10.82 -25.99 -1.85
N ILE A 141 11.75 -26.72 -1.24
CA ILE A 141 11.79 -28.19 -1.27
C ILE A 141 10.97 -28.81 -0.13
N ASN A 142 10.51 -30.06 -0.29
CA ASN A 142 9.84 -30.87 0.75
C ASN A 142 8.64 -30.16 1.41
N ARG A 143 7.84 -29.45 0.60
CA ARG A 143 6.64 -28.72 1.03
C ARG A 143 5.59 -29.71 1.57
N PRO A 144 4.79 -29.33 2.60
CA PRO A 144 3.59 -30.07 2.97
C PRO A 144 2.63 -30.20 1.78
N GLU A 145 1.69 -31.15 1.84
CA GLU A 145 0.59 -31.19 0.89
C GLU A 145 -0.32 -29.98 1.10
N ALA A 146 -0.87 -29.43 0.00
CA ALA A 146 -1.86 -28.36 0.08
C ALA A 146 -3.17 -28.93 0.64
N GLY A 147 -3.75 -28.22 1.61
CA GLY A 147 -5.08 -28.53 2.14
C GLY A 147 -6.18 -27.75 1.42
N ASP A 148 -7.38 -27.78 2.00
CA ASP A 148 -8.49 -26.95 1.54
C ASP A 148 -8.25 -25.46 1.84
N GLY A 149 -8.83 -24.57 1.03
CA GLY A 149 -8.67 -23.12 1.16
C GLY A 149 -7.41 -22.57 0.46
N THR A 150 -6.86 -21.46 0.97
CA THR A 150 -5.64 -20.82 0.44
C THR A 150 -4.91 -20.06 1.55
N ASN A 151 -3.61 -20.30 1.69
CA ASN A 151 -2.76 -19.78 2.75
C ASN A 151 -1.74 -18.77 2.20
N TYR A 152 -1.86 -17.52 2.62
CA TYR A 152 -0.94 -16.44 2.24
C TYR A 152 0.03 -16.15 3.38
N LEU A 153 1.35 -16.18 3.11
CA LEU A 153 2.35 -15.61 4.01
C LEU A 153 2.60 -14.15 3.66
N ILE A 154 2.22 -13.25 4.56
CA ILE A 154 2.27 -11.80 4.39
C ILE A 154 3.39 -11.23 5.27
N VAL A 155 4.29 -10.47 4.66
CA VAL A 155 5.55 -10.04 5.29
C VAL A 155 5.75 -8.53 5.15
N GLY A 156 5.95 -7.86 6.28
CA GLY A 156 6.43 -6.48 6.34
C GLY A 156 7.92 -6.44 6.59
N THR A 157 8.69 -5.98 5.59
CA THR A 157 10.14 -5.77 5.74
C THR A 157 10.48 -4.32 6.05
N ASP A 158 11.60 -4.13 6.75
CA ASP A 158 12.24 -2.81 6.86
C ASP A 158 13.00 -2.42 5.58
N SER A 159 12.73 -3.08 4.45
CA SER A 159 13.38 -2.83 3.16
C SER A 159 13.27 -1.35 2.77
N ARG A 160 14.42 -0.80 2.36
CA ARG A 160 14.61 0.58 1.88
C ARG A 160 15.02 0.58 0.39
N GLU A 161 14.72 -0.50 -0.30
CA GLU A 161 14.93 -0.67 -1.73
C GLU A 161 14.04 0.32 -2.49
N GLY A 162 14.54 0.87 -3.61
CA GLY A 162 13.89 1.96 -4.34
C GLY A 162 13.86 3.34 -3.64
N MET A 163 14.16 3.45 -2.33
CA MET A 163 14.08 4.72 -1.60
C MET A 163 15.29 5.63 -1.83
N THR A 164 15.05 6.93 -2.04
CA THR A 164 16.12 7.94 -2.08
C THR A 164 16.71 8.21 -0.69
N ALA A 165 17.85 8.91 -0.63
CA ALA A 165 18.42 9.37 0.65
C ALA A 165 17.49 10.34 1.39
N GLU A 166 16.69 11.12 0.67
CA GLU A 166 15.70 12.05 1.22
C GLU A 166 14.53 11.27 1.84
N ASP A 167 14.02 10.25 1.16
CA ASP A 167 12.95 9.38 1.68
C ASP A 167 13.39 8.63 2.94
N LYS A 168 14.62 8.10 2.96
CA LYS A 168 15.18 7.41 4.15
C LYS A 168 15.26 8.33 5.37
N LYS A 169 15.52 9.62 5.15
CA LYS A 169 15.51 10.66 6.19
C LYS A 169 14.07 11.03 6.59
N LYS A 170 13.19 11.27 5.62
CA LYS A 170 11.77 11.62 5.82
C LYS A 170 11.04 10.53 6.62
N LEU A 171 11.15 9.28 6.20
CA LEU A 171 10.50 8.10 6.78
C LEU A 171 11.22 7.55 8.03
N HIS A 172 12.23 8.26 8.56
CA HIS A 172 12.97 7.87 9.77
C HIS A 172 13.44 6.40 9.73
N THR A 173 13.93 5.93 8.58
CA THR A 173 14.32 4.52 8.38
C THR A 173 15.76 4.24 8.77
N GLY A 174 16.58 5.28 8.93
CA GLY A 174 18.02 5.15 9.17
C GLY A 174 18.78 4.62 7.96
N SER A 175 20.08 4.34 8.16
CA SER A 175 21.05 3.99 7.12
C SER A 175 21.64 2.58 7.26
N ALA A 176 21.02 1.70 8.04
CA ALA A 176 21.49 0.32 8.19
C ALA A 176 21.27 -0.48 6.89
N GLU A 177 22.28 -1.27 6.50
CA GLU A 177 22.20 -2.20 5.38
C GLU A 177 21.63 -3.55 5.83
N GLY A 178 20.87 -4.20 4.95
CA GLY A 178 20.15 -5.45 5.21
C GLY A 178 18.62 -5.27 5.26
N LYS A 179 17.90 -6.30 4.83
CA LYS A 179 16.44 -6.43 4.95
C LYS A 179 16.11 -7.29 6.18
N ARG A 180 15.20 -6.83 7.04
CA ARG A 180 14.70 -7.57 8.21
C ARG A 180 13.18 -7.64 8.16
N THR A 181 12.62 -8.78 8.56
CA THR A 181 11.19 -8.92 8.79
C THR A 181 10.83 -8.46 10.20
N ASP A 182 10.00 -7.43 10.30
CA ASP A 182 9.50 -6.91 11.58
C ASP A 182 8.01 -7.24 11.79
N THR A 183 7.31 -7.71 10.75
CA THR A 183 5.92 -8.18 10.80
C THR A 183 5.77 -9.36 9.85
N MET A 184 5.17 -10.46 10.32
CA MET A 184 4.90 -11.66 9.54
C MET A 184 3.54 -12.20 9.97
N MET A 185 2.68 -12.56 9.02
CA MET A 185 1.32 -13.04 9.28
C MET A 185 0.96 -14.14 8.28
N ILE A 186 0.24 -15.16 8.73
CA ILE A 186 -0.43 -16.12 7.85
C ILE A 186 -1.89 -15.68 7.73
N LEU A 187 -2.40 -15.56 6.51
CA LEU A 187 -3.82 -15.37 6.24
C LEU A 187 -4.35 -16.62 5.56
N HIS A 188 -5.19 -17.37 6.26
CA HIS A 188 -5.98 -18.45 5.69
C HIS A 188 -7.29 -17.88 5.14
N VAL A 189 -7.61 -18.25 3.89
CA VAL A 189 -8.82 -17.86 3.16
C VAL A 189 -9.56 -19.14 2.81
N GLY A 190 -10.76 -19.32 3.35
CA GLY A 190 -11.52 -20.58 3.29
C GLY A 190 -13.02 -20.34 3.35
N SER A 191 -13.81 -21.35 3.01
CA SER A 191 -15.28 -21.28 3.01
C SER A 191 -15.86 -21.21 4.42
N ASN A 192 -15.15 -21.68 5.44
CA ASN A 192 -15.60 -21.62 6.85
C ASN A 192 -15.03 -20.44 7.65
N GLY A 193 -14.37 -19.49 6.97
CA GLY A 193 -14.10 -18.14 7.46
C GLY A 193 -12.62 -17.77 7.49
N ASP A 194 -12.33 -16.56 6.99
CA ASP A 194 -10.97 -16.01 6.94
C ASP A 194 -10.33 -15.94 8.33
N THR A 195 -9.06 -16.33 8.44
CA THR A 195 -8.29 -16.23 9.70
C THR A 195 -6.90 -15.67 9.47
N LEU A 196 -6.59 -14.56 10.17
CA LEU A 196 -5.28 -13.92 10.20
C LEU A 196 -4.53 -14.29 11.49
N VAL A 197 -3.36 -14.90 11.34
CA VAL A 197 -2.50 -15.37 12.44
C VAL A 197 -1.17 -14.63 12.42
N SER A 198 -0.93 -13.77 13.41
CA SER A 198 0.34 -13.04 13.56
C SER A 198 1.46 -13.96 14.02
N LEU A 199 2.58 -14.00 13.28
CA LEU A 199 3.80 -14.74 13.63
C LEU A 199 4.78 -13.83 14.39
N PRO A 200 5.09 -14.10 15.66
CA PRO A 200 6.10 -13.32 16.39
C PRO A 200 7.47 -13.46 15.72
N ARG A 201 8.11 -12.34 15.40
CA ARG A 201 9.43 -12.32 14.72
C ARG A 201 10.54 -13.04 15.50
N ASP A 202 10.42 -13.04 16.83
CA ASP A 202 11.32 -13.66 17.80
C ASP A 202 10.91 -15.11 18.11
N SER A 203 10.01 -15.73 17.31
CA SER A 203 9.64 -17.15 17.45
C SER A 203 10.85 -18.06 17.26
N ASN A 204 10.99 -19.05 18.15
CA ASN A 204 12.03 -20.07 18.10
C ASN A 204 11.64 -21.14 17.07
N VAL A 205 12.36 -21.17 15.94
CA VAL A 205 12.11 -22.07 14.83
C VAL A 205 13.39 -22.81 14.42
N GLU A 206 13.23 -24.03 13.93
CA GLU A 206 14.32 -24.81 13.35
C GLU A 206 14.48 -24.47 11.87
N ILE A 207 15.71 -24.25 11.40
CA ILE A 207 15.98 -24.17 9.96
C ILE A 207 16.09 -25.60 9.41
N PRO A 208 15.16 -26.04 8.53
CA PRO A 208 15.23 -27.34 7.88
C PRO A 208 16.27 -27.34 6.76
N SER A 209 16.44 -28.48 6.08
CA SER A 209 17.16 -28.49 4.79
C SER A 209 16.45 -27.57 3.79
N TYR A 210 17.21 -26.74 3.09
CA TYR A 210 16.71 -25.77 2.12
C TYR A 210 17.64 -25.66 0.91
N LYS A 211 17.15 -25.06 -0.17
CA LYS A 211 17.94 -24.75 -1.36
C LYS A 211 18.12 -23.23 -1.44
N GLY A 212 19.36 -22.78 -1.46
CA GLY A 212 19.71 -21.35 -1.48
C GLY A 212 19.07 -20.62 -2.65
N ALA A 213 18.34 -19.54 -2.37
CA ALA A 213 17.53 -18.82 -3.34
C ALA A 213 18.37 -18.29 -4.51
N GLU A 214 19.53 -17.72 -4.19
CA GLU A 214 20.52 -17.20 -5.14
C GLU A 214 21.56 -18.24 -5.53
N SER A 215 22.11 -18.97 -4.54
CA SER A 215 23.25 -19.87 -4.76
C SER A 215 22.88 -21.19 -5.45
N GLY A 216 21.60 -21.57 -5.41
CA GLY A 216 21.09 -22.84 -5.93
C GLY A 216 21.56 -24.10 -5.17
N LYS A 217 22.39 -23.94 -4.13
CA LYS A 217 22.99 -25.04 -3.35
C LYS A 217 22.01 -25.56 -2.31
N THR A 218 22.00 -26.86 -2.08
CA THR A 218 21.25 -27.45 -0.96
C THR A 218 22.06 -27.40 0.32
N TYR A 219 21.49 -26.80 1.37
CA TYR A 219 22.04 -26.77 2.71
C TYR A 219 21.29 -27.81 3.57
N PRO A 220 22.00 -28.69 4.31
CA PRO A 220 21.37 -29.70 5.14
C PRO A 220 20.83 -29.09 6.45
N ALA A 221 19.75 -29.67 6.98
CA ALA A 221 19.28 -29.39 8.33
C ALA A 221 20.39 -29.64 9.36
N THR A 222 20.53 -28.73 10.33
CA THR A 222 21.55 -28.80 11.39
C THR A 222 20.97 -28.94 12.79
N GLY A 223 19.64 -28.99 12.93
CA GLY A 223 18.96 -28.88 14.22
C GLY A 223 19.06 -27.49 14.87
N ARG A 224 19.64 -26.49 14.17
CA ARG A 224 19.84 -25.14 14.69
C ARG A 224 18.49 -24.44 14.87
N GLN A 225 18.20 -24.13 16.12
CA GLN A 225 17.12 -23.23 16.52
C GLN A 225 17.57 -21.77 16.35
N THR A 226 16.71 -20.94 15.79
CA THR A 226 16.95 -19.50 15.59
C THR A 226 15.65 -18.71 15.72
N LYS A 227 15.74 -17.38 15.61
CA LYS A 227 14.58 -16.50 15.52
C LYS A 227 14.02 -16.52 14.10
N LEU A 228 12.70 -16.53 13.95
CA LEU A 228 12.03 -16.56 12.64
C LEU A 228 12.51 -15.45 11.70
N ASN A 229 12.74 -14.23 12.20
CA ASN A 229 13.24 -13.13 11.38
C ASN A 229 14.69 -13.28 10.89
N ALA A 230 15.50 -14.14 11.54
CA ALA A 230 16.85 -14.42 11.09
C ALA A 230 16.85 -15.28 9.83
N THR A 231 15.82 -16.10 9.59
CA THR A 231 15.73 -16.97 8.40
C THR A 231 15.59 -16.16 7.12
N TYR A 232 14.79 -15.09 7.14
CA TYR A 232 14.73 -14.11 6.05
C TYR A 232 16.06 -13.38 5.86
N ALA A 233 16.75 -13.01 6.94
CA ALA A 233 18.05 -12.35 6.84
C ALA A 233 19.19 -13.29 6.34
N GLU A 234 18.96 -14.61 6.31
CA GLU A 234 19.95 -15.62 5.93
C GLU A 234 19.86 -16.02 4.44
N ASP A 235 18.65 -16.23 3.89
CA ASP A 235 18.44 -16.58 2.48
C ASP A 235 17.06 -16.09 1.94
N GLY A 236 16.51 -15.03 2.54
CA GLY A 236 15.36 -14.30 2.03
C GLY A 236 14.01 -15.02 2.12
N PRO A 237 13.05 -14.68 1.25
CA PRO A 237 11.65 -15.10 1.38
C PRO A 237 11.45 -16.61 1.22
N THR A 238 12.23 -17.28 0.35
CA THR A 238 12.06 -18.73 0.12
C THR A 238 12.48 -19.58 1.32
N LEU A 239 13.54 -19.17 2.05
CA LEU A 239 13.92 -19.81 3.31
C LEU A 239 12.93 -19.48 4.43
N LEU A 240 12.37 -18.26 4.47
CA LEU A 240 11.33 -17.91 5.43
C LEU A 240 10.09 -18.80 5.24
N VAL A 241 9.56 -18.92 4.01
CA VAL A 241 8.44 -19.83 3.69
C VAL A 241 8.80 -21.26 4.08
N ARG A 242 9.97 -21.76 3.65
CA ARG A 242 10.43 -23.12 3.97
C ARG A 242 10.46 -23.40 5.49
N THR A 243 10.90 -22.41 6.27
CA THR A 243 10.95 -22.50 7.73
C THR A 243 9.55 -22.55 8.32
N VAL A 244 8.64 -21.66 7.89
CA VAL A 244 7.23 -21.66 8.36
C VAL A 244 6.56 -22.99 8.06
N GLU A 245 6.62 -23.46 6.81
CA GLU A 245 6.04 -24.73 6.37
C GLU A 245 6.59 -25.92 7.20
N SER A 246 7.91 -25.96 7.40
CA SER A 246 8.54 -27.09 8.10
C SER A 246 8.35 -27.09 9.62
N ASN A 247 8.03 -25.94 10.24
CA ASN A 247 7.79 -25.86 11.68
C ASN A 247 6.30 -25.96 12.05
N THR A 248 5.39 -25.69 11.09
CA THR A 248 3.93 -25.78 11.29
C THR A 248 3.33 -27.06 10.69
N GLY A 249 3.84 -27.52 9.55
CA GLY A 249 3.17 -28.51 8.70
C GLY A 249 2.12 -27.91 7.75
N LEU A 250 1.97 -26.59 7.70
CA LEU A 250 1.03 -25.88 6.82
C LEU A 250 1.67 -25.58 5.46
N HIS A 251 0.97 -25.82 4.36
CA HIS A 251 1.38 -25.35 3.04
C HIS A 251 1.15 -23.84 2.90
N ILE A 252 2.06 -23.11 2.24
CA ILE A 252 1.89 -21.68 1.96
C ILE A 252 1.68 -21.48 0.46
N ASP A 253 0.44 -21.41 0.01
CA ASP A 253 0.09 -21.28 -1.41
C ASP A 253 0.71 -20.03 -2.05
N HIS A 254 0.71 -18.91 -1.31
CA HIS A 254 1.15 -17.62 -1.82
C HIS A 254 2.01 -16.81 -0.82
N TYR A 255 2.86 -15.95 -1.35
CA TYR A 255 3.71 -15.03 -0.61
C TYR A 255 3.49 -13.58 -1.06
N ALA A 256 3.40 -12.66 -0.09
CA ALA A 256 3.35 -11.22 -0.36
C ALA A 256 4.24 -10.45 0.63
N GLU A 257 5.11 -9.58 0.11
CA GLU A 257 5.98 -8.70 0.88
C GLU A 257 5.72 -7.23 0.56
N ILE A 258 5.79 -6.40 1.60
CA ILE A 258 5.78 -4.94 1.49
C ILE A 258 6.92 -4.31 2.30
N GLY A 259 7.66 -3.41 1.66
CA GLY A 259 8.69 -2.59 2.29
C GLY A 259 8.15 -1.25 2.82
N PHE A 260 8.98 -0.53 3.59
CA PHE A 260 8.58 0.75 4.21
C PHE A 260 8.21 1.85 3.21
N GLY A 261 8.97 2.00 2.13
CA GLY A 261 8.67 2.97 1.07
C GLY A 261 7.34 2.64 0.37
N GLY A 262 7.09 1.36 0.11
CA GLY A 262 5.86 0.90 -0.52
C GLY A 262 4.63 1.14 0.35
N PHE A 263 4.70 0.77 1.63
CA PHE A 263 3.64 1.05 2.61
C PHE A 263 3.28 2.55 2.68
N ALA A 264 4.29 3.42 2.76
CA ALA A 264 4.06 4.87 2.77
C ALA A 264 3.40 5.35 1.46
N SER A 265 3.84 4.82 0.31
CA SER A 265 3.33 5.18 -1.01
C SER A 265 1.86 4.80 -1.20
N ILE A 266 1.43 3.65 -0.68
CA ILE A 266 0.01 3.23 -0.68
C ILE A 266 -0.84 4.20 0.16
N VAL A 267 -0.37 4.56 1.35
CA VAL A 267 -1.09 5.48 2.25
C VAL A 267 -1.20 6.89 1.63
N ASP A 268 -0.14 7.39 1.02
CA ASP A 268 -0.16 8.67 0.31
C ASP A 268 -1.10 8.62 -0.91
N ALA A 269 -1.10 7.53 -1.68
CA ALA A 269 -1.94 7.36 -2.87
C ALA A 269 -3.45 7.31 -2.57
N VAL A 270 -3.87 6.80 -1.40
CA VAL A 270 -5.27 6.87 -0.94
C VAL A 270 -5.66 8.25 -0.38
N GLY A 271 -4.72 9.18 -0.27
CA GLY A 271 -4.93 10.48 0.40
C GLY A 271 -5.01 10.36 1.93
N GLY A 272 -4.20 9.47 2.50
CA GLY A 272 -4.09 9.25 3.95
C GLY A 272 -5.23 8.47 4.60
N VAL A 273 -4.99 8.03 5.84
CA VAL A 273 -5.91 7.20 6.64
C VAL A 273 -6.35 7.96 7.89
N GLU A 274 -7.66 8.15 8.10
CA GLU A 274 -8.18 8.74 9.34
C GLU A 274 -8.00 7.79 10.51
N MET A 275 -7.30 8.23 11.55
CA MET A 275 -7.12 7.53 12.81
C MET A 275 -7.66 8.37 13.97
N ASN A 276 -8.43 7.75 14.86
CA ASN A 276 -8.89 8.36 16.11
C ASN A 276 -8.04 7.86 17.28
N LEU A 277 -7.09 8.68 17.74
CA LEU A 277 -6.17 8.30 18.81
C LEU A 277 -6.74 8.65 20.18
N LYS A 278 -6.79 7.67 21.09
CA LYS A 278 -7.29 7.85 22.46
C LYS A 278 -6.40 8.79 23.29
N GLU A 279 -5.11 8.81 22.98
CA GLU A 279 -4.06 9.57 23.66
C GLU A 279 -3.04 10.05 22.61
N GLY A 280 -2.45 11.23 22.83
CA GLY A 280 -1.33 11.72 22.03
C GLY A 280 -0.02 11.16 22.55
N PHE A 281 0.92 10.88 21.67
CA PHE A 281 2.21 10.28 22.02
C PHE A 281 3.33 10.70 21.09
N LYS A 282 4.57 10.54 21.56
CA LYS A 282 5.78 10.78 20.76
C LYS A 282 6.75 9.61 20.89
N ASP A 283 7.38 9.21 19.80
CA ASP A 283 8.46 8.22 19.78
C ASP A 283 9.57 8.69 18.83
N LYS A 284 10.70 9.10 19.41
CA LYS A 284 11.86 9.63 18.69
C LYS A 284 12.49 8.62 17.74
N TRP A 285 12.29 7.31 17.97
CA TRP A 285 12.87 6.25 17.15
C TRP A 285 12.07 5.96 15.87
N SER A 286 10.74 6.10 15.94
CA SER A 286 9.86 5.99 14.77
C SER A 286 9.64 7.32 14.05
N GLY A 287 9.91 8.44 14.71
CA GLY A 287 9.55 9.79 14.23
C GLY A 287 8.09 10.15 14.53
N ALA A 288 7.41 9.40 15.39
CA ALA A 288 6.03 9.65 15.76
C ALA A 288 5.89 10.91 16.63
N ASP A 289 4.97 11.79 16.24
CA ASP A 289 4.50 12.93 17.03
C ASP A 289 3.01 13.13 16.74
N PHE A 290 2.16 12.63 17.64
CA PHE A 290 0.73 12.55 17.43
C PHE A 290 -0.06 13.20 18.55
N GLN A 291 -1.14 13.89 18.17
CA GLN A 291 -2.10 14.42 19.13
C GLN A 291 -3.25 13.44 19.38
N LYS A 292 -3.98 13.67 20.47
CA LYS A 292 -5.21 12.95 20.79
C LYS A 292 -6.34 13.40 19.86
N GLY A 293 -7.20 12.47 19.46
CA GLY A 293 -8.38 12.71 18.65
C GLY A 293 -8.24 12.22 17.20
N LYS A 294 -9.13 12.71 16.33
CA LYS A 294 -9.14 12.38 14.90
C LYS A 294 -8.07 13.16 14.15
N GLN A 295 -7.28 12.44 13.36
CA GLN A 295 -6.29 13.01 12.45
C GLN A 295 -6.09 12.06 11.26
N THR A 296 -5.90 12.61 10.06
CA THR A 296 -5.53 11.83 8.87
C THR A 296 -4.02 11.65 8.86
N LEU A 297 -3.56 10.40 8.84
CA LEU A 297 -2.15 10.07 8.76
C LEU A 297 -1.73 9.95 7.29
N ASP A 298 -0.73 10.73 6.88
CA ASP A 298 0.01 10.52 5.63
C ASP A 298 0.92 9.27 5.71
N GLY A 299 1.61 8.91 4.63
CA GLY A 299 2.46 7.72 4.57
C GLY A 299 3.65 7.74 5.55
N GLN A 300 4.20 8.92 5.86
CA GLN A 300 5.26 9.07 6.85
C GLN A 300 4.71 8.86 8.27
N GLN A 301 3.58 9.50 8.56
CA GLN A 301 2.88 9.41 9.84
C GLN A 301 2.36 7.99 10.09
N ALA A 302 1.73 7.36 9.10
CA ALA A 302 1.28 5.98 9.17
C ALA A 302 2.45 5.03 9.47
N LEU A 303 3.58 5.20 8.79
CA LEU A 303 4.76 4.36 9.01
C LEU A 303 5.35 4.57 10.41
N ALA A 304 5.41 5.82 10.89
CA ALA A 304 5.82 6.13 12.25
C ALA A 304 4.86 5.53 13.30
N PHE A 305 3.55 5.56 13.04
CA PHE A 305 2.52 4.98 13.91
C PHE A 305 2.70 3.46 14.07
N VAL A 306 2.78 2.71 12.97
CA VAL A 306 2.90 1.23 13.01
C VAL A 306 4.28 0.73 13.48
N ARG A 307 5.33 1.56 13.41
CA ARG A 307 6.68 1.27 13.91
C ARG A 307 6.93 1.70 15.35
N THR A 308 6.01 2.44 15.97
CA THR A 308 6.19 2.93 17.34
C THR A 308 6.30 1.76 18.33
N ARG A 309 7.33 1.82 19.19
CA ARG A 309 7.62 0.80 20.21
C ARG A 309 7.73 1.39 21.61
N HIS A 310 8.19 2.64 21.75
CA HIS A 310 8.60 3.19 23.04
C HIS A 310 7.58 4.15 23.67
N ALA A 311 6.48 4.45 22.97
CA ALA A 311 5.44 5.36 23.45
C ALA A 311 4.55 4.78 24.58
N PHE A 312 4.49 3.46 24.75
CA PHE A 312 3.53 2.79 25.64
C PHE A 312 4.20 1.76 26.54
N ALA A 313 3.77 1.69 27.80
CA ALA A 313 4.32 0.76 28.80
C ALA A 313 4.08 -0.73 28.48
N GLN A 314 3.10 -1.06 27.63
CA GLN A 314 2.79 -2.41 27.14
C GLN A 314 3.37 -2.64 25.73
N SER A 315 4.68 -2.43 25.59
CA SER A 315 5.38 -2.13 24.33
C SER A 315 5.04 -3.01 23.12
N ASP A 316 4.97 -4.35 23.25
CA ASP A 316 4.76 -5.24 22.10
C ASP A 316 3.27 -5.49 21.78
N LEU A 317 2.46 -5.81 22.80
CA LEU A 317 1.01 -6.04 22.64
C LEU A 317 0.27 -4.80 22.10
N GLN A 318 0.67 -3.60 22.52
CA GLN A 318 0.10 -2.37 21.99
C GLN A 318 0.54 -2.11 20.54
N ARG A 319 1.74 -2.55 20.12
CA ARG A 319 2.17 -2.45 18.72
C ARG A 319 1.29 -3.32 17.82
N THR A 320 1.06 -4.58 18.17
CA THR A 320 0.20 -5.48 17.37
C THR A 320 -1.22 -4.92 17.24
N LYS A 321 -1.80 -4.39 18.32
CA LYS A 321 -3.11 -3.72 18.29
C LYS A 321 -3.11 -2.47 17.39
N ASN A 322 -2.08 -1.63 17.47
CA ASN A 322 -1.95 -0.45 16.61
C ASN A 322 -1.81 -0.85 15.13
N GLN A 323 -1.05 -1.90 14.82
CA GLN A 323 -0.88 -2.44 13.48
C GLN A 323 -2.22 -2.96 12.92
N GLN A 324 -2.93 -3.81 13.65
CA GLN A 324 -4.26 -4.32 13.27
C GLN A 324 -5.27 -3.17 13.08
N GLN A 325 -5.34 -2.22 14.02
CA GLN A 325 -6.22 -1.05 13.91
C GLN A 325 -5.91 -0.21 12.68
N PHE A 326 -4.63 0.03 12.37
CA PHE A 326 -4.24 0.79 11.18
C PHE A 326 -4.53 0.03 9.88
N LEU A 327 -4.23 -1.28 9.81
CA LEU A 327 -4.51 -2.11 8.63
C LEU A 327 -6.03 -2.17 8.35
N GLY A 328 -6.86 -2.30 9.38
CA GLY A 328 -8.31 -2.20 9.26
C GLY A 328 -8.76 -0.83 8.72
N ALA A 329 -8.25 0.27 9.26
CA ALA A 329 -8.56 1.62 8.79
C ALA A 329 -8.12 1.86 7.33
N LEU A 330 -6.93 1.38 6.95
CA LEU A 330 -6.44 1.41 5.57
C LEU A 330 -7.33 0.58 4.63
N ALA A 331 -7.70 -0.65 5.01
CA ALA A 331 -8.58 -1.51 4.23
C ALA A 331 -9.97 -0.87 4.02
N HIS A 332 -10.53 -0.22 5.05
CA HIS A 332 -11.76 0.56 4.94
C HIS A 332 -11.61 1.77 4.01
N LYS A 333 -10.48 2.49 4.06
CA LYS A 333 -10.20 3.66 3.20
C LYS A 333 -10.03 3.25 1.73
N VAL A 334 -9.25 2.21 1.44
CA VAL A 334 -9.03 1.67 0.08
C VAL A 334 -10.35 1.17 -0.52
N SER A 335 -11.13 0.41 0.24
CA SER A 335 -12.41 -0.15 -0.22
C SER A 335 -13.61 0.80 -0.12
N SER A 336 -13.39 2.07 0.23
CA SER A 336 -14.47 3.05 0.32
C SER A 336 -15.02 3.43 -1.06
N PRO A 337 -16.34 3.70 -1.20
CA PRO A 337 -16.91 4.12 -2.49
C PRO A 337 -16.24 5.37 -3.08
N SER A 338 -15.78 6.29 -2.23
CA SER A 338 -15.05 7.49 -2.66
C SER A 338 -13.67 7.21 -3.26
N THR A 339 -13.01 6.11 -2.86
CA THR A 339 -11.75 5.66 -3.48
C THR A 339 -12.02 4.83 -4.74
N VAL A 340 -12.96 3.88 -4.66
CA VAL A 340 -13.23 2.87 -5.71
C VAL A 340 -13.97 3.45 -6.92
N LEU A 341 -14.92 4.38 -6.71
CA LEU A 341 -15.71 4.98 -7.81
C LEU A 341 -15.02 6.18 -8.47
N ASN A 342 -13.91 6.66 -7.91
CA ASN A 342 -13.17 7.80 -8.44
C ASN A 342 -11.89 7.31 -9.16
N PRO A 343 -11.82 7.36 -10.51
CA PRO A 343 -10.65 6.88 -11.25
C PRO A 343 -9.37 7.64 -10.90
N PHE A 344 -9.47 8.91 -10.51
CA PHE A 344 -8.32 9.74 -10.14
C PHE A 344 -7.68 9.35 -8.80
N THR A 345 -8.38 8.58 -7.95
CA THR A 345 -7.81 7.94 -6.75
C THR A 345 -7.55 6.45 -6.95
N LEU A 346 -8.44 5.75 -7.67
CA LEU A 346 -8.34 4.31 -7.92
C LEU A 346 -7.06 3.93 -8.67
N TYR A 347 -6.77 4.58 -9.80
CA TYR A 347 -5.60 4.21 -10.61
C TYR A 347 -4.27 4.51 -9.90
N PRO A 348 -4.06 5.69 -9.25
CA PRO A 348 -2.87 5.91 -8.44
C PRO A 348 -2.77 4.96 -7.24
N THR A 349 -3.87 4.67 -6.53
CA THR A 349 -3.88 3.70 -5.41
C THR A 349 -3.49 2.31 -5.87
N MET A 350 -4.09 1.83 -6.97
CA MET A 350 -3.84 0.50 -7.52
C MET A 350 -2.43 0.39 -8.08
N GLY A 351 -1.95 1.41 -8.82
CA GLY A 351 -0.58 1.46 -9.32
C GLY A 351 0.43 1.45 -8.18
N ALA A 352 0.30 2.37 -7.22
CA ALA A 352 1.18 2.41 -6.04
C ALA A 352 1.12 1.10 -5.24
N GLY A 353 -0.05 0.50 -5.07
CA GLY A 353 -0.21 -0.81 -4.40
C GLY A 353 0.55 -1.93 -5.08
N LEU A 354 0.39 -2.08 -6.40
CA LEU A 354 1.01 -3.15 -7.17
C LEU A 354 2.53 -2.93 -7.33
N ASP A 355 2.97 -1.70 -7.60
CA ASP A 355 4.40 -1.33 -7.63
C ASP A 355 5.09 -1.57 -6.27
N SER A 356 4.35 -1.47 -5.15
CA SER A 356 4.88 -1.58 -3.79
C SER A 356 4.92 -3.00 -3.22
N LEU A 357 4.31 -3.97 -3.90
CA LEU A 357 4.17 -5.35 -3.43
C LEU A 357 5.07 -6.28 -4.24
N THR A 358 5.95 -6.98 -3.55
CA THR A 358 6.69 -8.13 -4.11
C THR A 358 5.92 -9.40 -3.76
N VAL A 359 5.65 -10.25 -4.74
CA VAL A 359 4.81 -11.45 -4.58
C VAL A 359 5.50 -12.69 -5.14
N ASP A 360 4.93 -13.86 -4.89
CA ASP A 360 5.34 -15.07 -5.60
C ASP A 360 4.99 -15.06 -7.09
N LYS A 361 5.68 -15.90 -7.85
CA LYS A 361 5.52 -16.01 -9.30
C LYS A 361 4.14 -16.49 -9.76
N ASP A 362 3.44 -17.25 -8.93
CA ASP A 362 2.16 -17.88 -9.27
C ASP A 362 0.96 -17.03 -8.80
N MET A 363 1.20 -15.99 -7.99
CA MET A 363 0.22 -15.00 -7.56
C MET A 363 -0.41 -14.25 -8.75
N SER A 364 -1.74 -14.35 -8.86
CA SER A 364 -2.53 -13.55 -9.79
C SER A 364 -3.11 -12.29 -9.12
N LEU A 365 -3.56 -11.31 -9.94
CA LEU A 365 -4.34 -10.18 -9.44
C LEU A 365 -5.62 -10.59 -8.71
N TRP A 366 -6.21 -11.73 -9.08
CA TRP A 366 -7.41 -12.26 -8.44
C TRP A 366 -7.11 -12.76 -7.02
N ASP A 367 -5.97 -13.42 -6.83
CA ASP A 367 -5.56 -13.95 -5.53
C ASP A 367 -5.09 -12.83 -4.60
N LEU A 368 -4.49 -11.76 -5.13
CA LEU A 368 -4.27 -10.51 -4.38
C LEU A 368 -5.58 -9.82 -3.99
N GLY A 369 -6.57 -9.82 -4.88
CA GLY A 369 -7.92 -9.32 -4.58
C GLY A 369 -8.58 -10.09 -3.44
N LYS A 370 -8.50 -11.43 -3.46
CA LYS A 370 -8.95 -12.30 -2.35
C LYS A 370 -8.20 -11.98 -1.06
N MET A 371 -6.86 -11.97 -1.09
CA MET A 371 -6.00 -11.71 0.06
C MET A 371 -6.37 -10.36 0.72
N PHE A 372 -6.56 -9.31 -0.08
CA PHE A 372 -6.97 -8.00 0.42
C PHE A 372 -8.38 -8.04 1.07
N MET A 373 -9.34 -8.71 0.43
CA MET A 373 -10.70 -8.82 0.96
C MET A 373 -10.78 -9.65 2.25
N ALA A 374 -10.02 -10.74 2.35
CA ALA A 374 -9.91 -11.56 3.56
C ALA A 374 -9.14 -10.84 4.68
N MET A 375 -8.11 -10.05 4.34
CA MET A 375 -7.47 -9.15 5.32
C MET A 375 -8.44 -8.08 5.83
N LYS A 376 -9.32 -7.56 4.98
CA LYS A 376 -10.39 -6.64 5.41
C LYS A 376 -11.37 -7.36 6.36
N SER A 377 -11.90 -8.51 5.94
CA SER A 377 -12.82 -9.37 6.72
C SER A 377 -12.30 -9.63 8.15
N THR A 378 -11.06 -10.11 8.26
CA THR A 378 -10.40 -10.41 9.55
C THR A 378 -10.15 -9.20 10.45
N ASN A 379 -10.03 -7.99 9.89
CA ASN A 379 -9.87 -6.74 10.66
C ASN A 379 -11.20 -6.00 10.92
N SER A 380 -12.25 -6.26 10.14
CA SER A 380 -13.59 -5.68 10.31
C SER A 380 -14.47 -6.44 11.31
N GLY A 381 -14.07 -7.68 11.68
CA GLY A 381 -14.78 -8.53 12.64
C GLY A 381 -15.63 -9.64 12.00
N ASP A 382 -15.65 -9.72 10.67
CA ASP A 382 -16.33 -10.78 9.91
C ASP A 382 -15.50 -12.07 9.85
N GLY A 383 -14.16 -11.92 9.88
CA GLY A 383 -13.19 -13.01 10.04
C GLY A 383 -12.50 -13.00 11.40
N LYS A 384 -11.58 -13.93 11.62
CA LYS A 384 -10.83 -14.08 12.88
C LYS A 384 -9.44 -13.46 12.78
N SER A 385 -8.99 -12.76 13.82
CA SER A 385 -7.59 -12.35 13.98
C SER A 385 -7.03 -12.80 15.32
N MET A 386 -5.85 -13.41 15.32
CA MET A 386 -5.19 -13.95 16.52
C MET A 386 -3.67 -13.92 16.42
N ASN A 387 -2.99 -14.12 17.54
CA ASN A 387 -1.55 -14.40 17.55
C ASN A 387 -1.31 -15.92 17.40
N MET A 388 -0.16 -16.31 16.86
CA MET A 388 0.30 -17.69 16.88
C MET A 388 0.32 -18.21 18.34
N PRO A 389 -0.31 -19.36 18.65
CA PRO A 389 -0.30 -19.92 20.01
C PRO A 389 1.11 -20.16 20.53
N THR A 390 1.41 -19.70 21.76
CA THR A 390 2.74 -19.85 22.38
C THR A 390 2.68 -20.59 23.71
N SER A 391 3.76 -21.29 24.05
CA SER A 391 3.90 -22.12 25.27
C SER A 391 4.95 -21.58 26.24
N GLY A 392 5.56 -20.43 25.95
CA GLY A 392 6.58 -19.79 26.79
C GLY A 392 7.72 -19.19 25.97
N SER A 393 8.91 -19.10 26.56
CA SER A 393 10.14 -18.69 25.85
C SER A 393 11.38 -19.44 26.33
N VAL A 394 12.38 -19.57 25.45
CA VAL A 394 13.69 -20.15 25.72
C VAL A 394 14.76 -19.23 25.14
N GLY A 395 15.72 -18.80 25.97
CA GLY A 395 16.79 -17.89 25.53
C GLY A 395 16.32 -16.51 25.02
N GLY A 396 15.08 -16.11 25.34
CA GLY A 396 14.44 -14.91 24.79
C GLY A 396 13.77 -15.10 23.43
N ASN A 397 13.69 -16.34 22.91
CA ASN A 397 12.89 -16.71 21.74
C ASN A 397 11.55 -17.29 22.19
N LEU A 398 10.45 -16.94 21.51
CA LEU A 398 9.10 -17.43 21.85
C LEU A 398 8.87 -18.86 21.35
N LEU A 399 8.43 -19.77 22.22
CA LEU A 399 8.07 -21.14 21.82
C LEU A 399 6.61 -21.19 21.36
N TRP A 400 6.36 -21.83 20.22
CA TRP A 400 4.98 -22.15 19.82
C TRP A 400 4.40 -23.29 20.67
N ASP A 401 3.09 -23.26 20.93
CA ASP A 401 2.38 -24.41 21.49
C ASP A 401 2.14 -25.44 20.38
N LYS A 402 2.95 -26.50 20.36
CA LYS A 402 2.89 -27.52 19.30
C LYS A 402 1.54 -28.22 19.20
N ALA A 403 0.78 -28.35 20.30
CA ALA A 403 -0.54 -28.99 20.28
C ALA A 403 -1.58 -28.05 19.64
N LYS A 404 -1.61 -26.78 20.09
CA LYS A 404 -2.50 -25.77 19.51
C LYS A 404 -2.15 -25.42 18.07
N VAL A 405 -0.86 -25.39 17.71
CA VAL A 405 -0.43 -25.19 16.32
C VAL A 405 -0.81 -26.38 15.44
N LYS A 406 -0.63 -27.62 15.90
CA LYS A 406 -1.11 -28.78 15.14
C LYS A 406 -2.63 -28.70 14.91
N GLN A 407 -3.42 -28.40 15.95
CA GLN A 407 -4.86 -28.23 15.81
C GLN A 407 -5.22 -27.09 14.83
N LEU A 408 -4.52 -25.96 14.87
CA LEU A 408 -4.73 -24.84 13.96
C LEU A 408 -4.43 -25.23 12.49
N VAL A 409 -3.37 -26.00 12.26
CA VAL A 409 -2.99 -26.48 10.92
C VAL A 409 -3.93 -27.59 10.44
N ASP A 410 -4.36 -28.51 11.31
CA ASP A 410 -5.41 -29.48 11.00
C ASP A 410 -6.71 -28.74 10.61
N GLN A 411 -7.06 -27.64 11.29
CA GLN A 411 -8.22 -26.82 10.96
C GLN A 411 -8.08 -26.09 9.62
N PHE A 412 -6.92 -25.48 9.34
CA PHE A 412 -6.67 -24.86 8.03
C PHE A 412 -6.68 -25.89 6.89
N ASN A 413 -6.04 -27.05 7.07
CA ASN A 413 -5.92 -28.04 6.00
C ASN A 413 -7.25 -28.69 5.59
N ASN A 414 -8.27 -28.65 6.45
CA ASN A 414 -9.62 -29.16 6.19
C ASN A 414 -10.67 -28.02 6.04
N ASP A 415 -10.23 -26.75 5.90
CA ASP A 415 -11.09 -25.55 5.89
C ASP A 415 -12.15 -25.60 7.01
N GLU A 416 -11.73 -25.91 8.24
CA GLU A 416 -12.59 -25.91 9.43
C GLU A 416 -12.57 -24.55 10.13
N LYS A 417 -13.71 -24.19 10.74
CA LYS A 417 -13.82 -22.97 11.54
C LYS A 417 -12.86 -23.00 12.73
N VAL A 418 -11.88 -22.10 12.74
CA VAL A 418 -10.81 -22.10 13.76
C VAL A 418 -11.34 -21.91 15.19
N THR A 419 -11.18 -22.94 16.02
CA THR A 419 -11.56 -22.90 17.45
C THR A 419 -10.40 -22.54 18.37
N VAL A 420 -9.16 -22.68 17.93
CA VAL A 420 -7.95 -22.41 18.74
C VAL A 420 -7.92 -20.95 19.21
N SER A 421 -7.61 -20.71 20.49
CA SER A 421 -7.38 -19.37 21.05
C SER A 421 -5.88 -19.10 21.24
N SER A 422 -5.47 -17.86 20.99
CA SER A 422 -4.26 -17.30 21.61
C SER A 422 -4.58 -16.94 23.05
N ASP A 423 -3.75 -17.40 24.00
CA ASP A 423 -3.88 -17.07 25.42
C ASP A 423 -3.49 -15.61 25.74
#